data_AF-A0A2G9G9D0-F1
#
_entry.id   AF-A0A2G9G9D0-F1
#
_cell.length_a   1.000
_cell.length_b   1.000
_cell.length_c   1.000
_cell.angle_alpha   90.00
_cell.angle_beta   90.00
_cell.angle_gamma   90.00
#
_symmetry.space_group_name_H-M   'P 1'
#
loop_
_entity.id
_entity.type
_entity.pdbx_description
1 polymer ?
#
loop_
_entity_poly.entity_id
_entity_poly.type
_entity_poly.pdbx_seq_one_letter_code
_entity_poly.pdbx_strand_id
1 'polypeptide(L)'
;MGEKKPISILTDQDAAMRVAVEIEYPEARHRICSWHLERNAMQHTHKPGFASEFGFLISRRLSVEEFEIAWCELVEKHGVANHRWVADVYGKKEAWSEAYFRGHFMAFMTSTQRSESMNALLKLSLKPTCKLVEFMREYHNSLYKIRLVFFEKQHDSETSTPSVRSRGLKSLKKHAARIYTKELFAKVWDEFEKEQNIVMEEYLNEDNCHLTLKFGNCEKVNDRQCVVNIDCEQSIFQCECLKLESDGIICCHLMLHSSVFD
;
A
#
# COMPACT_ATOMS: atom_id res chain seq x y z
N MET A 1 -8.42 -13.23 17.01
CA MET A 1 -8.85 -13.04 15.60
C MET A 1 -9.92 -14.09 15.33
N GLY A 2 -11.13 -13.68 14.96
CA GLY A 2 -12.31 -14.55 14.93
C GLY A 2 -12.36 -15.51 13.74
N GLU A 3 -11.47 -16.49 13.69
CA GLU A 3 -11.47 -17.66 12.77
C GLU A 3 -11.47 -17.35 11.25
N LYS A 4 -11.36 -16.08 10.85
CA LYS A 4 -11.26 -15.69 9.44
C LYS A 4 -9.87 -15.95 8.88
N LYS A 5 -9.81 -16.63 7.73
CA LYS A 5 -8.58 -16.80 6.95
C LYS A 5 -8.06 -15.44 6.46
N PRO A 6 -6.74 -15.25 6.37
CA PRO A 6 -6.17 -14.03 5.80
C PRO A 6 -6.52 -13.95 4.31
N ILE A 7 -6.87 -12.75 3.85
CA ILE A 7 -7.07 -12.45 2.42
C ILE A 7 -5.77 -12.07 1.69
N SER A 8 -4.75 -11.68 2.47
CA SER A 8 -3.44 -11.25 1.97
C SER A 8 -2.34 -11.66 2.93
N ILE A 9 -1.22 -12.12 2.39
CA ILE A 9 -0.07 -12.60 3.15
C ILE A 9 1.19 -11.95 2.60
N LEU A 10 2.05 -11.46 3.49
CA LEU A 10 3.34 -10.87 3.15
C LEU A 10 4.45 -11.70 3.79
N THR A 11 5.40 -12.17 2.98
CA THR A 11 6.60 -12.86 3.48
C THR A 11 7.86 -12.30 2.83
N ASP A 12 9.01 -12.75 3.31
CA ASP A 12 10.26 -12.61 2.57
C ASP A 12 10.28 -13.52 1.32
N GLN A 13 11.38 -13.46 0.57
CA GLN A 13 11.58 -14.24 -0.66
C GLN A 13 12.01 -15.69 -0.34
N ASP A 14 11.27 -16.38 0.53
CA ASP A 14 11.53 -17.77 0.90
C ASP A 14 10.65 -18.74 0.09
N ALA A 15 11.29 -19.75 -0.52
CA ALA A 15 10.61 -20.69 -1.40
C ALA A 15 9.68 -21.66 -0.63
N ALA A 16 10.05 -22.04 0.60
CA ALA A 16 9.23 -22.91 1.42
C ALA A 16 8.01 -22.16 1.95
N MET A 17 8.17 -20.89 2.34
CA MET A 17 7.05 -20.02 2.73
C MET A 17 6.04 -19.84 1.60
N ARG A 18 6.51 -19.62 0.36
CA ARG A 18 5.61 -19.54 -0.80
C ARG A 18 4.77 -20.80 -0.95
N VAL A 19 5.41 -21.98 -0.93
CA VAL A 19 4.71 -23.27 -1.07
C VAL A 19 3.73 -23.49 0.08
N ALA A 20 4.13 -23.19 1.32
CA ALA A 20 3.27 -23.32 2.48
C ALA A 20 2.04 -22.39 2.39
N VAL A 21 2.22 -21.15 1.93
CA VAL A 21 1.11 -20.20 1.74
C VAL A 21 0.16 -20.68 0.65
N GLU A 22 0.67 -21.18 -0.47
CA GLU A 22 -0.15 -21.74 -1.56
C GLU A 22 -1.00 -22.94 -1.11
N ILE A 23 -0.48 -23.76 -0.19
CA ILE A 23 -1.19 -24.94 0.34
C ILE A 23 -2.21 -24.56 1.41
N GLU A 24 -1.80 -23.78 2.42
CA GLU A 24 -2.61 -23.50 3.60
C GLU A 24 -3.63 -22.36 3.36
N TYR A 25 -3.28 -21.41 2.48
CA TYR A 25 -4.06 -20.20 2.20
C TYR A 25 -4.16 -19.93 0.69
N PRO A 26 -4.73 -20.84 -0.12
CA PRO A 26 -4.79 -20.70 -1.58
C PRO A 26 -5.57 -19.48 -2.07
N GLU A 27 -6.52 -18.99 -1.25
CA GLU A 27 -7.31 -17.79 -1.55
C GLU A 27 -6.60 -16.48 -1.18
N ALA A 28 -5.52 -16.55 -0.40
CA ALA A 28 -4.80 -15.36 0.04
C ALA A 28 -3.87 -14.85 -1.05
N ARG A 29 -3.90 -13.55 -1.31
CA ARG A 29 -2.92 -12.92 -2.20
C ARG A 29 -1.57 -12.87 -1.50
N HIS A 30 -0.58 -13.61 -2.02
CA HIS A 30 0.78 -13.63 -1.50
C HIS A 30 1.63 -12.52 -2.10
N ARG A 31 2.30 -11.74 -1.24
CA ARG A 31 3.26 -10.69 -1.60
C ARG A 31 4.63 -10.96 -0.99
N ILE A 32 5.67 -10.66 -1.76
CA ILE A 32 7.06 -10.65 -1.34
C ILE A 32 7.39 -9.25 -0.81
N CYS A 33 8.05 -9.20 0.34
CA CYS A 33 8.49 -7.98 1.01
C CYS A 33 9.42 -7.14 0.11
N SER A 34 9.01 -5.90 -0.15
CA SER A 34 9.75 -4.95 -0.99
C SER A 34 11.15 -4.63 -0.44
N TRP A 35 11.26 -4.47 0.89
CA TRP A 35 12.54 -4.18 1.55
C TRP A 35 13.56 -5.30 1.35
N HIS A 36 13.12 -6.56 1.46
CA HIS A 36 13.98 -7.71 1.20
C HIS A 36 14.40 -7.78 -0.27
N LEU A 37 13.51 -7.46 -1.20
CA LEU A 37 13.84 -7.41 -2.64
C LEU A 37 14.85 -6.32 -2.97
N GLU A 38 14.68 -5.11 -2.43
CA GLU A 38 15.63 -4.02 -2.59
C GLU A 38 17.01 -4.38 -2.01
N ARG A 39 17.04 -4.97 -0.82
CA ARG A 39 18.28 -5.44 -0.20
C ARG A 39 18.96 -6.53 -1.03
N ASN A 40 18.19 -7.49 -1.54
CA ASN A 40 18.71 -8.55 -2.41
C ASN A 40 19.24 -7.96 -3.74
N ALA A 41 18.58 -6.93 -4.29
CA ALA A 41 19.07 -6.24 -5.49
C ALA A 41 20.47 -5.65 -5.29
N MET A 42 20.72 -5.01 -4.13
CA MET A 42 22.05 -4.51 -3.78
C MET A 42 23.09 -5.63 -3.69
N GLN A 43 22.72 -6.76 -3.09
CA GLN A 43 23.62 -7.89 -2.86
C GLN A 43 23.94 -8.68 -4.13
N HIS A 44 23.01 -8.78 -5.08
CA HIS A 44 23.20 -9.61 -6.27
C HIS A 44 23.74 -8.85 -7.48
N THR A 45 23.33 -7.60 -7.68
CA THR A 45 23.72 -6.87 -8.90
C THR A 45 25.02 -6.08 -8.72
N HIS A 46 25.30 -5.61 -7.49
CA HIS A 46 26.38 -4.67 -7.19
C HIS A 46 26.41 -3.42 -8.09
N LYS A 47 25.29 -3.09 -8.75
CA LYS A 47 25.16 -1.93 -9.63
C LYS A 47 24.77 -0.69 -8.81
N PRO A 48 25.58 0.38 -8.82
CA PRO A 48 25.21 1.63 -8.16
C PRO A 48 23.88 2.16 -8.71
N GLY A 49 22.97 2.54 -7.81
CA GLY A 49 21.67 3.12 -8.18
C GLY A 49 20.57 2.12 -8.56
N PHE A 50 20.91 0.90 -9.04
CA PHE A 50 19.91 -0.07 -9.46
C PHE A 50 18.90 -0.42 -8.36
N ALA A 51 19.39 -0.72 -7.16
CA ALA A 51 18.51 -1.11 -6.05
C ALA A 51 17.51 -0.02 -5.66
N SER A 52 17.96 1.25 -5.68
CA SER A 52 17.08 2.39 -5.35
C SER A 52 16.01 2.61 -6.41
N GLU A 53 16.38 2.57 -7.69
CA GLU A 53 15.40 2.71 -8.79
C GLU A 53 14.47 1.50 -8.88
N PHE A 54 14.98 0.30 -8.59
CA PHE A 54 14.17 -0.90 -8.46
C PHE A 54 13.18 -0.78 -7.30
N GLY A 55 13.63 -0.33 -6.12
CA GLY A 55 12.77 -0.06 -4.97
C GLY A 55 11.66 0.94 -5.29
N PHE A 56 11.99 2.00 -6.03
CA PHE A 56 11.00 2.93 -6.55
C PHE A 56 9.99 2.21 -7.45
N LEU A 57 10.44 1.46 -8.46
CA LEU A 57 9.59 0.70 -9.38
C LEU A 57 8.65 -0.28 -8.65
N ILE A 58 9.12 -0.99 -7.62
CA ILE A 58 8.28 -1.90 -6.80
C ILE A 58 7.03 -1.18 -6.26
N SER A 59 7.20 0.08 -5.82
CA SER A 59 6.17 0.86 -5.14
C SER A 59 5.30 1.73 -6.06
N ARG A 60 5.67 1.88 -7.34
CA ARG A 60 4.92 2.73 -8.27
C ARG A 60 3.60 2.09 -8.64
N ARG A 61 2.52 2.87 -8.53
CA ARG A 61 1.19 2.50 -9.04
C ARG A 61 1.13 2.72 -10.56
N LEU A 62 1.63 1.73 -11.29
CA LEU A 62 1.60 1.68 -12.75
C LEU A 62 0.50 0.73 -13.22
N SER A 63 0.06 0.88 -14.47
CA SER A 63 -0.59 -0.23 -15.18
C SER A 63 0.43 -1.34 -15.44
N VAL A 64 -0.06 -2.52 -15.84
CA VAL A 64 0.81 -3.62 -16.20
C VAL A 64 1.69 -3.23 -17.39
N GLU A 65 1.13 -2.54 -18.38
CA GLU A 65 1.84 -2.07 -19.58
C GLU A 65 2.92 -1.04 -19.23
N GLU A 66 2.57 -0.03 -18.42
CA GLU A 66 3.51 0.99 -17.93
C GLU A 66 4.64 0.35 -17.12
N PHE A 67 4.33 -0.67 -16.31
CA PHE A 67 5.33 -1.41 -15.56
C PHE A 67 6.30 -2.18 -16.47
N GLU A 68 5.80 -2.86 -17.50
CA GLU A 68 6.67 -3.62 -18.41
C GLU A 68 7.63 -2.70 -19.18
N ILE A 69 7.16 -1.52 -19.58
CA ILE A 69 8.02 -0.49 -20.20
C ILE A 69 9.08 -0.01 -19.19
N ALA A 70 8.66 0.41 -17.99
CA ALA A 70 9.58 0.92 -16.98
C ALA A 70 10.59 -0.15 -16.49
N TRP A 71 10.18 -1.42 -16.48
CA TRP A 71 11.08 -2.54 -16.18
C TRP A 71 12.18 -2.68 -17.26
N CYS A 72 11.81 -2.66 -18.54
CA CYS A 72 12.76 -2.72 -19.66
C CYS A 72 13.76 -1.56 -19.60
N GLU A 73 13.27 -0.33 -19.41
CA GLU A 73 14.12 0.86 -19.26
C GLU A 73 15.10 0.72 -18.08
N LEU A 74 14.63 0.22 -16.93
CA LEU A 74 15.45 0.02 -15.75
C LEU A 74 16.58 -0.99 -15.99
N VAL A 75 16.27 -2.15 -16.58
CA VAL A 75 17.28 -3.21 -16.79
C VAL A 75 18.29 -2.85 -17.88
N GLU A 76 17.87 -2.11 -18.90
CA GLU A 76 18.74 -1.58 -19.95
C GLU A 76 19.67 -0.50 -19.40
N LYS A 77 19.12 0.50 -18.68
CA LYS A 77 19.87 1.59 -18.07
C LYS A 77 21.01 1.10 -17.19
N HIS A 78 20.77 0.04 -16.41
CA HIS A 78 21.77 -0.52 -15.49
C HIS A 78 22.61 -1.65 -16.10
N GLY A 79 22.33 -2.04 -17.35
CA GLY A 79 23.04 -3.11 -18.06
C GLY A 79 22.92 -4.47 -17.36
N VAL A 80 21.73 -4.78 -16.83
CA VAL A 80 21.44 -6.01 -16.07
C VAL A 80 20.42 -6.93 -16.74
N ALA A 81 20.05 -6.67 -18.00
CA ALA A 81 19.08 -7.46 -18.76
C ALA A 81 19.41 -8.97 -18.80
N ASN A 82 20.70 -9.33 -18.89
CA ASN A 82 21.17 -10.73 -18.92
C ASN A 82 21.54 -11.28 -17.53
N HIS A 83 21.26 -10.55 -16.45
CA HIS A 83 21.65 -10.97 -15.10
C HIS A 83 20.68 -12.01 -14.56
N ARG A 84 21.17 -13.22 -14.24
CA ARG A 84 20.34 -14.37 -13.81
C ARG A 84 19.37 -14.03 -12.69
N TRP A 85 19.85 -13.38 -11.63
CA TRP A 85 18.98 -13.00 -10.50
C TRP A 85 17.90 -11.99 -10.90
N VAL A 86 18.19 -11.07 -11.84
CA VAL A 86 17.21 -10.07 -12.31
C VAL A 86 16.12 -10.76 -13.12
N ALA A 87 16.48 -11.74 -13.95
CA ALA A 87 15.52 -12.58 -14.65
C ALA A 87 14.65 -13.41 -13.68
N ASP A 88 15.26 -14.00 -12.63
CA ASP A 88 14.53 -14.76 -11.61
C ASP A 88 13.54 -13.90 -10.81
N VAL A 89 13.89 -12.64 -10.54
CA VAL A 89 13.02 -11.66 -9.86
C VAL A 89 11.89 -11.21 -10.78
N TYR A 90 12.19 -10.94 -12.05
CA TYR A 90 11.17 -10.60 -13.04
C TYR A 90 10.12 -11.70 -13.21
N GLY A 91 10.54 -12.97 -13.22
CA GLY A 91 9.62 -14.12 -13.25
C GLY A 91 8.64 -14.18 -12.08
N LYS A 92 8.85 -13.37 -11.03
CA LYS A 92 8.00 -13.27 -9.84
C LYS A 92 7.32 -11.89 -9.73
N LYS A 93 7.31 -11.07 -10.79
CA LYS A 93 6.79 -9.69 -10.79
C LYS A 93 5.40 -9.53 -10.18
N GLU A 94 4.51 -10.49 -10.43
CA GLU A 94 3.14 -10.49 -9.90
C GLU A 94 3.09 -10.59 -8.36
N ALA A 95 4.13 -11.15 -7.76
CA ALA A 95 4.25 -11.34 -6.32
C ALA A 95 4.92 -10.16 -5.61
N TRP A 96 5.42 -9.13 -6.31
CA TRP A 96 6.04 -7.98 -5.64
C TRP A 96 5.69 -6.59 -6.17
N SER A 97 5.44 -6.46 -7.47
CA SER A 97 5.20 -5.16 -8.11
C SER A 97 3.80 -4.65 -7.80
N GLU A 98 3.70 -3.41 -7.31
CA GLU A 98 2.42 -2.76 -7.01
C GLU A 98 1.45 -2.75 -8.21
N ALA A 99 1.97 -2.73 -9.45
CA ALA A 99 1.16 -2.82 -10.67
C ALA A 99 0.26 -4.06 -10.72
N TYR A 100 0.67 -5.15 -10.07
CA TYR A 100 -0.06 -6.43 -10.00
C TYR A 100 -0.81 -6.66 -8.67
N PHE A 101 -0.72 -5.71 -7.74
CA PHE A 101 -1.48 -5.73 -6.48
C PHE A 101 -2.64 -4.74 -6.45
N ARG A 102 -2.75 -3.86 -7.45
CA ARG A 102 -3.88 -2.94 -7.59
C ARG A 102 -5.20 -3.72 -7.59
N GLY A 103 -6.10 -3.36 -6.69
CA GLY A 103 -7.37 -4.06 -6.47
C GLY A 103 -7.33 -5.17 -5.42
N HIS A 104 -6.15 -5.55 -4.92
CA HIS A 104 -6.00 -6.52 -3.84
C HIS A 104 -5.71 -5.81 -2.52
N PHE A 105 -6.54 -6.09 -1.50
CA PHE A 105 -6.41 -5.42 -0.21
C PHE A 105 -5.13 -5.83 0.53
N MET A 106 -4.13 -4.95 0.56
CA MET A 106 -2.86 -5.17 1.25
C MET A 106 -2.73 -4.33 2.52
N ALA A 107 -3.71 -3.47 2.84
CA ALA A 107 -3.70 -2.58 4.01
C ALA A 107 -2.39 -1.78 4.15
N PHE A 108 -1.89 -1.23 3.03
CA PHE A 108 -0.60 -0.52 2.94
C PHE A 108 0.65 -1.35 3.27
N MET A 109 0.53 -2.68 3.42
CA MET A 109 1.67 -3.54 3.74
C MET A 109 2.47 -3.86 2.47
N THR A 110 3.63 -3.21 2.37
CA THR A 110 4.62 -3.48 1.30
C THR A 110 5.88 -4.15 1.85
N SER A 111 6.15 -4.02 3.15
CA SER A 111 7.29 -4.61 3.84
C SER A 111 6.93 -5.22 5.19
N THR A 112 7.79 -6.09 5.71
CA THR A 112 7.65 -6.82 6.98
C THR A 112 7.84 -5.93 8.22
N GLN A 113 7.37 -4.68 8.16
CA GLN A 113 7.62 -3.61 9.14
C GLN A 113 7.44 -4.05 10.60
N ARG A 114 6.41 -4.87 10.87
CA ARG A 114 6.11 -5.36 12.22
C ARG A 114 7.14 -6.36 12.76
N SER A 115 7.56 -7.33 11.95
CA SER A 115 8.57 -8.30 12.37
C SER A 115 9.98 -7.69 12.36
N GLU A 116 10.28 -6.79 11.43
CA GLU A 116 11.55 -6.07 11.38
C GLU A 116 11.75 -5.09 12.55
N SER A 117 10.71 -4.35 12.93
CA SER A 117 10.74 -3.48 14.12
C SER A 117 10.99 -4.29 15.39
N MET A 118 10.31 -5.42 15.54
CA MET A 118 10.56 -6.34 16.67
C MET A 118 11.98 -6.90 16.63
N ASN A 119 12.45 -7.35 15.46
CA ASN A 119 13.81 -7.86 15.29
C ASN A 119 14.87 -6.80 15.62
N ALA A 120 14.66 -5.54 15.21
CA ALA A 120 15.54 -4.43 15.52
C ALA A 120 15.56 -4.14 17.03
N LEU A 121 14.39 -4.11 17.68
CA LEU A 121 14.27 -3.91 19.12
C LEU A 121 14.98 -5.02 19.91
N LEU A 122 14.79 -6.28 19.51
CA LEU A 122 15.48 -7.41 20.10
C LEU A 122 17.00 -7.35 19.89
N LYS A 123 17.46 -6.96 18.70
CA LYS A 123 18.90 -6.78 18.41
C LYS A 123 19.56 -5.69 19.24
N LEU A 124 18.82 -4.66 19.67
CA LEU A 124 19.35 -3.61 20.56
C LEU A 124 19.53 -4.13 22.00
N SER A 125 18.64 -5.00 22.47
CA SER A 125 18.68 -5.54 23.82
C SER A 125 19.55 -6.79 23.98
N LEU A 126 19.78 -7.54 22.89
CA LEU A 126 20.39 -8.87 22.95
C LEU A 126 21.80 -8.91 22.38
N LYS A 127 22.68 -9.62 23.10
CA LYS A 127 24.00 -9.99 22.58
C LYS A 127 23.91 -11.32 21.82
N PRO A 128 24.75 -11.56 20.80
CA PRO A 128 24.80 -12.83 20.08
C PRO A 128 25.04 -14.05 20.99
N THR A 129 25.67 -13.84 22.15
CA THR A 129 26.00 -14.88 23.14
C THR A 129 25.00 -14.96 24.31
N CYS A 130 23.82 -14.34 24.20
CA CYS A 130 22.83 -14.36 25.29
C CYS A 130 22.28 -15.78 25.53
N LYS A 131 21.96 -16.08 26.79
CA LYS A 131 21.32 -17.36 27.15
C LYS A 131 19.85 -17.34 26.71
N LEU A 132 19.28 -18.51 26.43
CA LEU A 132 17.87 -18.63 26.05
C LEU A 132 16.90 -17.98 27.07
N VAL A 133 17.21 -18.07 28.37
CA VAL A 133 16.40 -17.44 29.43
C VAL A 133 16.43 -15.91 29.34
N GLU A 134 17.58 -15.33 28.98
CA GLU A 134 17.73 -13.88 28.77
C GLU A 134 16.96 -13.44 27.52
N PHE A 135 17.06 -14.23 26.45
CA PHE A 135 16.26 -14.03 25.23
C PHE A 135 14.76 -14.00 25.54
N MET A 136 14.25 -15.01 26.24
CA MET A 136 12.81 -15.11 26.54
C MET A 136 12.31 -13.93 27.38
N ARG A 137 13.13 -13.46 28.33
CA ARG A 137 12.83 -12.29 29.14
C ARG A 137 12.74 -11.04 28.29
N GLU A 138 13.74 -10.77 27.45
CA GLU A 138 13.75 -9.58 26.59
C GLU A 138 12.67 -9.64 25.52
N TYR A 139 12.36 -10.82 24.99
CA TYR A 139 11.24 -11.03 24.09
C TYR A 139 9.92 -10.64 24.75
N HIS A 140 9.66 -11.12 25.97
CA HIS A 140 8.44 -10.78 26.70
C HIS A 140 8.37 -9.29 27.03
N ASN A 141 9.48 -8.67 27.47
CA ASN A 141 9.56 -7.23 27.72
C ASN A 141 9.27 -6.40 26.46
N SER A 142 9.82 -6.82 25.32
CA SER A 142 9.60 -6.15 24.03
C SER A 142 8.14 -6.25 23.58
N LEU A 143 7.56 -7.45 23.70
CA LEU A 143 6.13 -7.66 23.43
C LEU A 143 5.24 -6.81 24.34
N TYR A 144 5.57 -6.72 25.63
CA TYR A 144 4.83 -5.90 26.58
C TYR A 144 4.84 -4.42 26.16
N LYS A 145 6.01 -3.87 25.82
CA LYS A 145 6.13 -2.48 25.33
C LYS A 145 5.32 -2.24 24.06
N ILE A 146 5.37 -3.16 23.10
CA ILE A 146 4.58 -3.07 21.86
C ILE A 146 3.08 -3.06 22.16
N ARG A 147 2.63 -3.96 23.06
CA ARG A 147 1.22 -4.03 23.47
C ARG A 147 0.77 -2.78 24.22
N LEU A 148 1.60 -2.24 25.10
CA LEU A 148 1.30 -1.02 25.84
C LEU A 148 1.05 0.14 24.87
N VAL A 149 1.98 0.39 23.95
CA VAL A 149 1.84 1.45 22.93
C VAL A 149 0.62 1.21 22.02
N PHE A 150 0.34 -0.06 21.68
CA PHE A 150 -0.86 -0.41 20.91
C PHE A 150 -2.14 -0.03 21.65
N PHE A 151 -2.27 -0.39 22.93
CA PHE A 151 -3.46 -0.09 23.72
C PHE A 151 -3.61 1.42 24.00
N GLU A 152 -2.51 2.14 24.22
CA GLU A 152 -2.53 3.61 24.35
C GLU A 152 -3.08 4.27 23.07
N LYS A 153 -2.59 3.87 21.90
CA LYS A 153 -3.08 4.37 20.60
C LYS A 153 -4.52 3.98 20.31
N GLN A 154 -4.91 2.76 20.68
CA GLN A 154 -6.28 2.30 20.54
C GLN A 154 -7.22 3.13 21.42
N HIS A 155 -6.89 3.29 22.71
CA HIS A 155 -7.66 4.10 23.64
C HIS A 155 -7.79 5.55 23.16
N ASP A 156 -6.69 6.15 22.71
CA ASP A 156 -6.68 7.51 22.16
C ASP A 156 -7.59 7.64 20.91
N SER A 157 -7.60 6.64 20.04
CA SER A 157 -8.49 6.59 18.86
C SER A 157 -9.96 6.35 19.21
N GLU A 158 -10.25 5.60 20.28
CA GLU A 158 -11.61 5.31 20.75
C GLU A 158 -12.22 6.48 21.54
N THR A 159 -11.39 7.26 22.24
CA THR A 159 -11.85 8.33 23.14
C THR A 159 -11.77 9.72 22.54
N SER A 160 -11.09 9.91 21.41
CA SER A 160 -10.95 11.22 20.80
C SER A 160 -10.92 11.18 19.28
N THR A 161 -11.46 12.24 18.69
CA THR A 161 -11.57 12.42 17.25
C THR A 161 -10.65 13.57 16.80
N PRO A 162 -9.88 13.41 15.71
CA PRO A 162 -9.09 14.49 15.13
C PRO A 162 -9.92 15.75 14.86
N SER A 163 -9.40 16.93 15.23
CA SER A 163 -10.08 18.19 14.97
C SER A 163 -9.97 18.58 13.49
N VAL A 164 -11.11 18.76 12.81
CA VAL A 164 -11.15 19.18 11.41
C VAL A 164 -11.36 20.70 11.32
N ARG A 165 -10.34 21.44 10.87
CA ARG A 165 -10.37 22.91 10.72
C ARG A 165 -10.33 23.40 9.26
N SER A 166 -10.79 22.60 8.30
CA SER A 166 -10.78 22.93 6.86
C SER A 166 -12.17 23.40 6.36
N ARG A 167 -12.20 24.27 5.33
CA ARG A 167 -13.43 24.80 4.72
C ARG A 167 -14.08 23.81 3.72
N GLY A 168 -13.30 23.21 2.82
CA GLY A 168 -13.82 22.26 1.81
C GLY A 168 -14.10 20.88 2.39
N LEU A 169 -15.18 20.23 1.92
CA LEU A 169 -15.56 18.85 2.29
C LEU A 169 -15.74 18.63 3.80
N LYS A 170 -16.15 19.65 4.56
CA LYS A 170 -16.16 19.64 6.03
C LYS A 170 -16.96 18.47 6.62
N SER A 171 -18.13 18.16 6.07
CA SER A 171 -18.97 17.04 6.53
C SER A 171 -18.30 15.69 6.29
N LEU A 172 -17.76 15.47 5.09
CA LEU A 172 -17.03 14.25 4.73
C LEU A 172 -15.76 14.08 5.57
N LYS A 173 -14.98 15.15 5.77
CA LYS A 173 -13.78 15.14 6.65
C LYS A 173 -14.13 14.79 8.09
N LYS A 174 -15.21 15.37 8.64
CA LYS A 174 -15.69 15.02 9.99
C LYS A 174 -16.16 13.58 10.09
N HIS A 175 -16.83 13.07 9.05
CA HIS A 175 -17.25 11.68 9.00
C HIS A 175 -16.03 10.75 8.96
N ALA A 176 -15.06 11.01 8.09
CA ALA A 176 -13.81 10.28 7.99
C ALA A 176 -13.04 10.26 9.32
N ALA A 177 -12.92 11.41 10.00
CA ALA A 177 -12.26 11.52 11.30
C ALA A 177 -12.90 10.63 12.38
N ARG A 178 -14.21 10.37 12.27
CA ARG A 178 -14.97 9.55 13.22
C ARG A 178 -14.87 8.05 12.93
N ILE A 179 -14.82 7.65 11.67
CA ILE A 179 -14.86 6.23 11.28
C ILE A 179 -13.47 5.59 11.17
N TYR A 180 -12.44 6.39 10.85
CA TYR A 180 -11.07 5.90 10.72
C TYR A 180 -10.31 6.06 12.04
N THR A 181 -9.38 5.14 12.30
CA THR A 181 -8.35 5.34 13.33
C THR A 181 -7.52 6.58 12.98
N LYS A 182 -6.87 7.20 13.97
CA LYS A 182 -6.10 8.43 13.74
C LYS A 182 -5.01 8.25 12.68
N GLU A 183 -4.33 7.10 12.67
CA GLU A 183 -3.32 6.78 11.66
C GLU A 183 -3.91 6.63 10.25
N LEU A 184 -5.09 6.01 10.11
CA LEU A 184 -5.75 5.91 8.80
C LEU A 184 -6.33 7.26 8.37
N PHE A 185 -6.85 8.05 9.30
CA PHE A 185 -7.35 9.38 9.02
C PHE A 185 -6.26 10.31 8.46
N ALA A 186 -5.02 10.21 8.95
CA ALA A 186 -3.89 10.95 8.38
C ALA A 186 -3.68 10.60 6.88
N LYS A 187 -3.78 9.32 6.50
CA LYS A 187 -3.68 8.89 5.10
C LYS A 187 -4.85 9.37 4.25
N VAL A 188 -6.06 9.40 4.81
CA VAL A 188 -7.25 9.96 4.15
C VAL A 188 -7.11 11.48 4.02
N TRP A 189 -6.47 12.14 5.00
CA TRP A 189 -6.17 13.57 4.94
C TRP A 189 -5.26 13.92 3.77
N ASP A 190 -4.22 13.12 3.51
CA ASP A 190 -3.38 13.30 2.32
C ASP A 190 -4.19 13.24 1.02
N GLU A 191 -5.24 12.41 0.95
CA GLU A 191 -6.14 12.34 -0.20
C GLU A 191 -7.06 13.57 -0.30
N PHE A 192 -7.50 14.15 0.82
CA PHE A 192 -8.21 15.43 0.83
C PHE A 192 -7.34 16.61 0.37
N GLU A 193 -6.02 16.54 0.56
CA GLU A 193 -5.10 17.55 0.06
C GLU A 193 -4.87 17.38 -1.44
N LYS A 194 -4.70 16.15 -1.92
CA LYS A 194 -4.59 15.84 -3.35
C LYS A 194 -5.84 16.19 -4.15
N GLU A 195 -7.01 16.11 -3.54
CA GLU A 195 -8.28 16.52 -4.16
C GLU A 195 -8.24 17.96 -4.69
N GLN A 196 -7.46 18.84 -4.05
CA GLN A 196 -7.34 20.24 -4.48
C GLN A 196 -6.56 20.41 -5.80
N ASN A 197 -5.83 19.38 -6.22
CA ASN A 197 -4.95 19.41 -7.39
C ASN A 197 -5.47 18.54 -8.55
N ILE A 198 -6.70 18.03 -8.45
CA ILE A 198 -7.35 17.28 -9.52
C ILE A 198 -8.55 18.05 -10.06
N VAL A 199 -8.77 17.94 -11.36
CA VAL A 199 -9.88 18.57 -12.07
C VAL A 199 -10.61 17.53 -12.88
N MET A 200 -11.93 17.67 -12.97
CA MET A 200 -12.72 16.91 -13.94
C MET A 200 -12.44 17.51 -15.31
N GLU A 201 -11.98 16.68 -16.24
CA GLU A 201 -11.60 17.08 -17.59
C GLU A 201 -12.67 16.73 -18.62
N GLU A 202 -13.29 15.56 -18.48
CA GLU A 202 -14.28 15.05 -19.44
C GLU A 202 -15.43 14.32 -18.73
N TYR A 203 -16.65 14.55 -19.24
CA TYR A 203 -17.82 13.71 -19.01
C TYR A 203 -17.95 12.72 -20.16
N LEU A 204 -17.88 11.42 -19.88
CA LEU A 204 -17.85 10.38 -20.91
C LEU A 204 -19.22 9.73 -21.17
N ASN A 205 -20.06 9.60 -20.13
CA ASN A 205 -21.43 9.10 -20.26
C ASN A 205 -22.33 9.65 -19.14
N GLU A 206 -23.57 9.94 -19.49
CA GLU A 206 -24.65 10.33 -18.58
C GLU A 206 -25.93 9.59 -19.01
N ASP A 207 -26.03 8.33 -18.55
CA ASP A 207 -27.35 7.72 -18.41
C ASP A 207 -27.91 8.17 -17.06
N ASN A 208 -29.24 8.29 -16.90
CA ASN A 208 -29.88 8.80 -15.67
C ASN A 208 -29.35 8.19 -14.36
N CYS A 209 -28.77 6.99 -14.44
CA CYS A 209 -28.29 6.21 -13.31
C CYS A 209 -26.79 5.88 -13.36
N HIS A 210 -26.09 6.14 -14.47
CA HIS A 210 -24.67 5.83 -14.65
C HIS A 210 -23.87 7.06 -15.10
N LEU A 211 -22.89 7.45 -14.29
CA LEU A 211 -21.97 8.54 -14.59
C LEU A 211 -20.55 8.00 -14.77
N THR A 212 -19.91 8.40 -15.87
CA THR A 212 -18.48 8.17 -16.10
C THR A 212 -17.76 9.51 -16.19
N LEU A 213 -16.86 9.76 -15.24
CA LEU A 213 -16.09 10.99 -15.08
C LEU A 213 -14.61 10.72 -15.28
N LYS A 214 -13.92 11.63 -15.97
CA LYS A 214 -12.48 11.56 -16.18
C LYS A 214 -11.80 12.71 -15.46
N PHE A 215 -10.81 12.39 -14.63
CA PHE A 215 -10.07 13.35 -13.84
C PHE A 215 -8.61 13.41 -14.28
N GLY A 216 -8.05 14.62 -14.31
CA GLY A 216 -6.62 14.86 -14.52
C GLY A 216 -6.03 15.72 -13.42
N ASN A 217 -4.70 15.78 -13.36
CA ASN A 217 -3.97 16.61 -12.40
C ASN A 217 -3.73 18.01 -12.99
N CYS A 218 -4.20 19.06 -12.32
CA CYS A 218 -4.08 20.43 -12.84
C CYS A 218 -2.64 20.97 -12.82
N GLU A 219 -1.79 20.47 -11.92
CA GLU A 219 -0.38 20.88 -11.81
C GLU A 219 0.53 20.06 -12.74
N LYS A 220 0.05 18.90 -13.22
CA LYS A 220 0.81 17.96 -14.04
C LYS A 220 -0.02 17.52 -15.24
N VAL A 221 0.01 18.34 -16.28
CA VAL A 221 -0.79 18.20 -17.52
C VAL A 221 -0.59 16.86 -18.25
N ASN A 222 0.53 16.16 -18.04
CA ASN A 222 0.81 14.84 -18.61
C ASN A 222 0.75 13.70 -17.56
N ASP A 223 0.21 13.97 -16.37
CA ASP A 223 -0.01 12.91 -15.37
C ASP A 223 -1.13 11.98 -15.82
N ARG A 224 -1.15 10.79 -15.22
CA ARG A 224 -2.14 9.78 -15.55
C ARG A 224 -3.55 10.28 -15.21
N GLN A 225 -4.41 10.32 -16.21
CA GLN A 225 -5.84 10.53 -16.05
C GLN A 225 -6.48 9.33 -15.33
N CYS A 226 -7.50 9.58 -14.52
CA CYS A 226 -8.20 8.55 -13.77
C CYS A 226 -9.70 8.60 -14.10
N VAL A 227 -10.27 7.44 -14.45
CA VAL A 227 -11.70 7.31 -14.68
C VAL A 227 -12.44 6.91 -13.39
N VAL A 228 -13.60 7.51 -13.17
CA VAL A 228 -14.53 7.17 -12.09
C VAL A 228 -15.86 6.77 -12.70
N ASN A 229 -16.37 5.61 -12.31
CA ASN A 229 -17.68 5.10 -12.69
C ASN A 229 -18.58 5.09 -11.47
N ILE A 230 -19.78 5.64 -11.63
CA ILE A 230 -20.79 5.76 -10.57
C ILE A 230 -22.08 5.16 -11.10
N ASP A 231 -22.60 4.17 -10.39
CA ASP A 231 -23.96 3.66 -10.56
C ASP A 231 -24.79 4.13 -9.35
N CYS A 232 -25.67 5.09 -9.60
CA CYS A 232 -26.52 5.71 -8.59
C CYS A 232 -27.65 4.78 -8.11
N GLU A 233 -28.12 3.86 -8.96
CA GLU A 233 -29.16 2.89 -8.59
C GLU A 233 -28.62 1.85 -7.60
N GLN A 234 -27.42 1.34 -7.86
CA GLN A 234 -26.77 0.34 -7.02
C GLN A 234 -25.88 0.95 -5.91
N SER A 235 -25.73 2.28 -5.89
CA SER A 235 -24.80 2.99 -5.00
C SER A 235 -23.36 2.47 -5.12
N ILE A 236 -22.93 2.15 -6.34
CA ILE A 236 -21.58 1.66 -6.64
C ILE A 236 -20.72 2.83 -7.07
N PHE A 237 -19.61 3.03 -6.37
CA PHE A 237 -18.60 4.06 -6.67
C PHE A 237 -17.27 3.37 -6.94
N GLN A 238 -16.84 3.37 -8.19
CA GLN A 238 -15.62 2.71 -8.63
C GLN A 238 -14.67 3.72 -9.23
N CYS A 239 -13.44 3.71 -8.75
CA CYS A 239 -12.37 4.51 -9.30
C CYS A 239 -11.34 3.61 -9.91
N GLU A 240 -10.90 3.93 -11.12
CA GLU A 240 -9.89 3.17 -11.83
C GLU A 240 -8.65 2.98 -10.94
N CYS A 241 -8.24 3.98 -10.16
CA CYS A 241 -7.06 3.87 -9.28
C CYS A 241 -7.11 2.73 -8.24
N LEU A 242 -8.30 2.14 -7.99
CA LEU A 242 -8.55 1.02 -7.08
C LEU A 242 -7.99 1.19 -5.66
N LYS A 243 -7.90 2.45 -5.20
CA LYS A 243 -7.33 2.77 -3.89
C LYS A 243 -8.18 2.21 -2.76
N LEU A 244 -9.50 2.26 -2.89
CA LEU A 244 -10.40 1.76 -1.85
C LEU A 244 -10.24 0.24 -1.67
N GLU A 245 -10.14 -0.48 -2.78
CA GLU A 245 -9.96 -1.92 -2.85
C GLU A 245 -8.58 -2.34 -2.35
N SER A 246 -7.53 -1.58 -2.69
CA SER A 246 -6.15 -1.91 -2.33
C SER A 246 -5.80 -1.54 -0.88
N ASP A 247 -6.29 -0.38 -0.42
CA ASP A 247 -5.86 0.27 0.81
C ASP A 247 -6.96 0.38 1.88
N GLY A 248 -8.23 0.23 1.51
CA GLY A 248 -9.38 0.45 2.40
C GLY A 248 -9.70 1.92 2.66
N ILE A 249 -9.13 2.85 1.88
CA ILE A 249 -9.39 4.29 2.00
C ILE A 249 -9.86 4.89 0.66
N ILE A 250 -10.75 5.87 0.76
CA ILE A 250 -11.28 6.60 -0.39
C ILE A 250 -10.16 7.42 -1.03
N CYS A 251 -10.04 7.41 -2.36
CA CYS A 251 -9.11 8.27 -3.11
C CYS A 251 -9.67 9.66 -3.38
N CYS A 252 -8.79 10.63 -3.64
CA CYS A 252 -9.17 11.98 -4.04
C CYS A 252 -10.21 12.04 -5.18
N HIS A 253 -10.12 11.17 -6.20
CA HIS A 253 -11.06 11.17 -7.34
C HIS A 253 -12.51 10.87 -6.94
N LEU A 254 -12.74 10.13 -5.85
CA LEU A 254 -14.08 9.82 -5.36
C LEU A 254 -14.63 10.89 -4.40
N MET A 255 -13.79 11.83 -3.95
CA MET A 255 -14.18 12.87 -3.00
C MET A 255 -14.89 14.06 -3.69
N LEU A 256 -14.62 14.27 -4.98
CA LEU A 256 -15.11 15.40 -5.79
C LEU A 256 -16.60 15.35 -6.13
N HIS A 257 -17.28 14.22 -5.92
CA HIS A 257 -18.72 14.13 -6.18
C HIS A 257 -19.57 14.96 -5.19
N SER A 258 -19.04 15.31 -4.02
CA SER A 258 -19.84 16.01 -3.00
C SER A 258 -19.94 17.52 -3.18
N SER A 259 -19.28 18.11 -4.18
CA SER A 259 -19.35 19.54 -4.49
C SER A 259 -20.03 19.87 -5.82
N VAL A 260 -20.32 18.85 -6.66
CA VAL A 260 -20.88 19.04 -8.01
C VAL A 260 -22.42 18.91 -8.03
N PHE A 261 -23.02 18.38 -6.96
CA PHE A 261 -24.47 18.12 -6.86
C PHE A 261 -25.18 18.88 -5.73
N ASP A 262 -24.54 19.91 -5.16
CA ASP A 262 -25.17 20.87 -4.25
C ASP A 262 -25.69 22.11 -5.02
#